data_AF-A0A376MJZ1-F1
#
_entry.id   AF-A0A376MJZ1-F1
#
_cell.length_a   1.000
_cell.length_b   1.000
_cell.length_c   1.000
_cell.angle_alpha   90.00
_cell.angle_beta   90.00
_cell.angle_gamma   90.00
#
_symmetry.space_group_name_H-M   'P 1'
#
loop_
_entity.id
_entity.type
_entity.pdbx_description
1 polymer ?
#
loop_
_entity_poly.entity_id
_entity_poly.type
_entity_poly.pdbx_seq_one_letter_code
_entity_poly.pdbx_strand_id
1 'polypeptide(L)'
;MYPLEPGSNPKGYEFINDIKGGVIPGEYIPAVDKGIQEQLKAGPLAGYPVVDMGIRLHFGSYHDVDSSELAFKLAASIAFKEGFKKAKPVLLEPIMKVK
;
A
#
# COMPACT_ATOMS: atom_id res chain seq x y z
N MET A 1 -1.13 -3.90 -7.20
CA MET A 1 -2.20 -3.01 -6.72
C MET A 1 -3.43 -3.31 -7.53
N TYR A 2 -4.60 -3.33 -6.91
CA TYR A 2 -5.88 -3.50 -7.60
C TYR A 2 -6.93 -2.58 -6.97
N PRO A 3 -7.90 -2.09 -7.74
CA PRO A 3 -8.99 -1.28 -7.20
C PRO A 3 -9.90 -2.16 -6.34
N LEU A 4 -10.37 -1.62 -5.21
CA LEU A 4 -11.50 -2.19 -4.47
C LEU A 4 -12.77 -1.48 -4.94
N GLU A 5 -13.90 -2.19 -4.89
CA GLU A 5 -15.18 -1.55 -5.17
C GLU A 5 -15.51 -0.55 -4.05
N PRO A 6 -15.97 0.67 -4.38
CA PRO A 6 -16.33 1.66 -3.36
C PRO A 6 -17.36 1.09 -2.38
N GLY A 7 -17.01 1.05 -1.09
CA GLY A 7 -17.87 0.50 -0.04
C GLY A 7 -17.83 -1.02 0.14
N SER A 8 -17.03 -1.75 -0.65
CA SER A 8 -16.82 -3.21 -0.48
C SER A 8 -16.03 -3.56 0.79
N ASN A 9 -15.23 -2.63 1.29
CA ASN A 9 -14.45 -2.81 2.51
C ASN A 9 -14.67 -1.62 3.45
N PRO A 10 -15.19 -1.82 4.68
CA PRO A 10 -15.39 -0.73 5.64
C PRO A 10 -14.09 -0.03 6.04
N LYS A 11 -12.93 -0.64 5.78
CA LYS A 11 -11.60 -0.05 6.01
C LYS A 11 -11.03 0.69 4.80
N GLY A 12 -11.61 0.56 3.60
CA GLY A 12 -11.10 1.18 2.37
C GLY A 12 -9.70 0.74 1.91
N TYR A 13 -9.10 -0.24 2.59
CA TYR A 13 -7.75 -0.74 2.30
C TYR A 13 -7.67 -2.24 2.59
N GLU A 14 -7.04 -2.98 1.68
CA GLU A 14 -6.78 -4.41 1.83
C GLU A 14 -5.29 -4.71 1.57
N PHE A 15 -4.67 -5.48 2.46
CA PHE A 15 -3.32 -5.99 2.31
C PHE A 15 -3.34 -7.51 2.25
N ILE A 16 -2.88 -8.07 1.14
CA ILE A 16 -2.74 -9.53 0.94
C ILE A 16 -1.25 -9.87 0.93
N ASN A 17 -0.86 -10.74 1.85
CA ASN A 17 0.44 -11.40 1.82
C ASN A 17 0.36 -12.69 0.99
N ASP A 18 0.97 -12.68 -0.20
CA ASP A 18 1.08 -13.83 -1.11
C ASP A 18 2.57 -14.21 -1.31
N ILE A 19 3.42 -13.92 -0.32
CA ILE A 19 4.82 -14.33 -0.32
C ILE A 19 4.91 -15.86 -0.21
N LYS A 20 5.61 -16.47 -1.16
CA LYS A 20 5.89 -17.91 -1.18
C LYS A 20 7.39 -18.17 -1.02
N GLY A 21 7.75 -19.28 -0.38
CA GLY A 21 9.13 -19.75 -0.30
C GLY A 21 10.07 -18.95 0.62
N GLY A 22 9.55 -18.10 1.49
CA GLY A 22 10.37 -17.40 2.50
C GLY A 22 11.30 -16.32 1.95
N VAL A 23 11.05 -15.81 0.74
CA VAL A 23 11.86 -14.75 0.11
C VAL A 23 11.86 -13.42 0.87
N ILE A 24 10.92 -13.24 1.80
CA ILE A 24 10.93 -12.20 2.81
C ILE A 24 10.59 -12.89 4.14
N PRO A 25 11.44 -12.75 5.17
CA PRO A 25 11.11 -13.18 6.52
C PRO A 25 9.79 -12.58 6.99
N GLY A 26 8.92 -13.41 7.59
CA GLY A 26 7.59 -13.01 8.04
C GLY A 26 7.59 -11.84 9.02
N GLU A 27 8.70 -11.62 9.73
CA GLU A 27 8.92 -10.50 10.65
C GLU A 27 8.93 -9.13 9.96
N TYR A 28 9.32 -9.05 8.69
CA TYR A 28 9.37 -7.79 7.94
C TYR A 28 8.06 -7.47 7.22
N ILE A 29 7.15 -8.43 7.08
CA ILE A 29 5.87 -8.23 6.39
C ILE A 29 5.02 -7.13 7.06
N PRO A 30 4.91 -7.07 8.40
CA PRO A 30 4.25 -5.95 9.07
C PRO A 30 4.89 -4.59 8.78
N ALA A 31 6.20 -4.53 8.57
CA ALA A 31 6.91 -3.29 8.26
C ALA A 31 6.58 -2.76 6.86
N VAL A 32 6.44 -3.69 5.91
CA VAL A 32 5.99 -3.39 4.54
C VAL A 32 4.58 -2.80 4.58
N ASP A 33 3.65 -3.45 5.29
CA ASP A 33 2.27 -2.96 5.42
C ASP A 33 2.22 -1.58 6.11
N LYS A 34 2.99 -1.38 7.19
CA LYS A 34 3.10 -0.05 7.83
C LYS A 34 3.62 1.02 6.87
N GLY A 35 4.62 0.73 6.06
CA GLY A 35 5.17 1.68 5.08
C GLY A 35 4.13 2.09 4.04
N ILE A 36 3.32 1.14 3.58
CA ILE A 36 2.19 1.40 2.69
C ILE A 36 1.12 2.24 3.38
N GLN A 37 0.68 1.86 4.58
CA GLN A 37 -0.37 2.57 5.32
C GLN A 37 0.00 4.03 5.61
N GLU A 38 1.29 4.31 5.87
CA GLU A 38 1.75 5.69 6.01
C GLU A 38 1.62 6.48 4.71
N GLN A 39 1.92 5.88 3.55
CA GLN A 39 1.72 6.54 2.26
C GLN A 39 0.25 6.67 1.87
N LEU A 40 -0.63 5.79 2.35
CA LEU A 40 -2.07 5.93 2.14
C LEU A 40 -2.64 7.17 2.84
N LYS A 41 -2.07 7.60 3.96
CA LYS A 41 -2.53 8.81 4.67
C LYS A 41 -2.24 10.10 3.89
N ALA A 42 -1.14 10.12 3.14
CA ALA A 42 -0.68 11.27 2.36
C ALA A 42 -0.40 10.85 0.91
N GLY A 43 -1.46 10.80 0.11
CA GLY A 43 -1.41 10.34 -1.27
C GLY A 43 -0.48 11.17 -2.17
N PRO A 44 0.28 10.55 -3.09
CA PRO A 44 1.26 11.25 -3.94
C PRO A 44 0.69 12.32 -4.88
N LEU A 45 -0.62 12.32 -5.14
CA LEU A 45 -1.25 13.21 -6.11
C LEU A 45 -1.47 14.63 -5.57
N ALA A 46 -2.04 14.73 -4.36
CA ALA A 46 -2.46 16.00 -3.78
C ALA A 46 -2.40 16.02 -2.24
N GLY A 47 -1.75 15.04 -1.62
CA GLY A 47 -1.66 14.92 -0.16
C GLY A 47 -2.93 14.42 0.53
N TYR A 48 -3.98 14.11 -0.22
CA TYR A 48 -5.21 13.50 0.31
C TYR A 48 -5.05 12.01 0.60
N PRO A 49 -5.83 11.45 1.53
CA PRO A 49 -5.80 10.04 1.81
C PRO A 49 -6.24 9.22 0.58
N VAL A 50 -5.54 8.12 0.34
CA VAL A 50 -5.87 7.14 -0.70
C VAL A 50 -6.82 6.11 -0.11
N VAL A 51 -7.95 5.88 -0.78
CA VAL A 51 -8.99 4.95 -0.37
C VAL A 51 -9.31 3.95 -1.49
N ASP A 52 -10.06 2.92 -1.15
CA ASP A 52 -10.56 1.86 -2.02
C ASP A 52 -9.45 1.15 -2.82
N MET A 53 -8.37 0.77 -2.13
CA MET A 53 -7.21 0.13 -2.75
C MET A 53 -6.78 -1.17 -2.08
N GLY A 54 -6.54 -2.19 -2.91
CA GLY A 54 -5.96 -3.46 -2.50
C GLY A 54 -4.49 -3.57 -2.92
N ILE A 55 -3.66 -4.06 -2.00
CA ILE A 55 -2.23 -4.27 -2.23
C ILE A 55 -1.90 -5.73 -1.94
N ARG A 56 -1.26 -6.37 -2.92
CA ARG A 56 -0.78 -7.74 -2.82
C ARG A 56 0.74 -7.77 -2.87
N LEU A 57 1.36 -8.21 -1.78
CA LEU A 57 2.77 -8.50 -1.70
C LEU A 57 3.00 -9.91 -2.27
N HIS A 58 3.52 -10.00 -3.49
CA HIS A 58 3.67 -11.25 -4.24
C HIS A 58 5.11 -11.74 -4.34
N PHE A 59 6.07 -10.82 -4.26
CA PHE A 59 7.49 -11.14 -4.42
C PHE A 59 8.36 -10.09 -3.73
N GLY A 60 9.61 -10.48 -3.48
CA GLY A 60 10.67 -9.61 -2.98
C GLY A 60 11.94 -10.41 -2.72
N SER A 61 12.91 -9.76 -2.10
CA SER A 61 14.19 -10.37 -1.73
C SER A 61 14.68 -9.74 -0.44
N TYR A 62 15.42 -10.51 0.34
CA TYR A 62 16.06 -10.03 1.55
C TYR A 62 17.54 -10.46 1.57
N HIS A 63 18.33 -9.74 2.35
CA HIS A 63 19.74 -10.02 2.65
C HIS A 63 19.94 -9.91 4.15
N ASP A 64 20.55 -10.92 4.79
CA ASP A 64 20.65 -11.01 6.25
C ASP A 64 21.37 -9.82 6.91
N VAL A 65 22.28 -9.15 6.19
CA VAL A 65 23.13 -8.08 6.74
C VAL A 65 22.56 -6.69 6.45
N ASP A 66 22.00 -6.49 5.27
CA ASP A 66 21.57 -5.16 4.80
C ASP A 66 20.06 -4.93 4.94
N SER A 67 19.29 -5.99 5.18
CA SER A 67 17.84 -5.88 5.34
C SER A 67 17.46 -5.57 6.77
N SER A 68 16.65 -4.53 6.94
CA SER A 68 16.12 -4.11 8.22
C SER A 68 14.65 -3.73 8.09
N GLU A 69 13.93 -3.67 9.22
CA GLU A 69 12.54 -3.24 9.27
C GLU A 69 12.35 -1.89 8.57
N LEU A 70 13.25 -0.94 8.82
CA LEU A 70 13.24 0.39 8.21
C LEU A 70 13.46 0.34 6.70
N ALA A 71 14.37 -0.52 6.22
CA ALA A 71 14.63 -0.68 4.79
C ALA A 71 13.38 -1.19 4.06
N PHE A 72 12.70 -2.20 4.60
CA PHE A 72 11.46 -2.73 4.03
C PHE A 72 10.32 -1.71 4.05
N LYS A 73 10.19 -0.95 5.14
CA LYS A 73 9.22 0.14 5.24
C LYS A 73 9.44 1.21 4.17
N LEU A 74 10.70 1.60 3.95
CA LEU A 74 11.06 2.59 2.94
C LEU A 74 10.83 2.04 1.52
N ALA A 75 11.25 0.80 1.26
CA ALA A 75 11.05 0.12 -0.01
C ALA A 75 9.56 0.04 -0.37
N ALA A 76 8.71 -0.32 0.60
CA ALA A 76 7.27 -0.36 0.44
C ALA A 76 6.67 1.02 0.10
N SER A 77 7.16 2.08 0.76
CA SER A 77 6.74 3.45 0.48
C SER A 77 7.12 3.90 -0.94
N ILE A 78 8.31 3.56 -1.41
CA ILE A 78 8.78 3.88 -2.77
C ILE A 78 7.95 3.10 -3.80
N ALA A 79 7.80 1.78 -3.60
CA ALA A 79 7.01 0.92 -4.46
C ALA A 79 5.56 1.40 -4.57
N PHE A 80 4.98 1.86 -3.45
CA PHE A 80 3.64 2.45 -3.44
C PHE A 80 3.57 3.70 -4.32
N LYS A 81 4.49 4.65 -4.14
CA LYS A 81 4.52 5.90 -4.93
C LYS A 81 4.64 5.62 -6.43
N GLU A 82 5.49 4.68 -6.82
CA GLU A 82 5.67 4.33 -8.23
C GLU A 82 4.45 3.63 -8.82
N GLY A 83 3.89 2.65 -8.09
CA GLY A 83 2.68 1.95 -8.49
C GLY A 83 1.48 2.89 -8.61
N PHE A 84 1.32 3.78 -7.64
CA PHE A 84 0.25 4.77 -7.61
C PHE A 84 0.33 5.73 -8.80
N LYS A 85 1.53 6.24 -9.16
CA LYS A 85 1.71 7.09 -10.34
C LYS A 85 1.36 6.37 -11.65
N LYS A 86 1.69 5.09 -11.76
CA LYS A 86 1.37 4.26 -12.94
C LYS A 86 -0.12 3.91 -13.02
N ALA A 87 -0.81 3.87 -11.89
CA ALA A 87 -2.23 3.49 -11.79
C ALA A 87 -3.22 4.57 -12.24
N LYS A 88 -2.75 5.74 -12.74
CA LYS A 88 -3.60 6.88 -13.16
C LYS A 88 -4.64 7.26 -12.10
N PRO A 89 -4.19 7.75 -10.93
CA PRO A 89 -5.06 8.02 -9.81
C PRO A 89 -6.02 9.18 -10.11
N VAL A 90 -7.23 9.10 -9.55
CA VAL A 90 -8.26 10.14 -9.65
C VAL A 90 -8.53 10.73 -8.28
N LEU A 91 -8.91 12.01 -8.24
CA LEU A 91 -9.39 12.65 -7.02
C LEU A 91 -10.88 12.35 -6.87
N LEU A 92 -11.27 11.95 -5.67
CA LEU A 92 -12.67 11.75 -5.30
C LEU A 92 -13.13 12.95 -4.49
N GLU A 93 -14.21 13.57 -4.93
CA GLU A 93 -14.85 14.68 -4.24
C GLU A 93 -16.09 14.19 -3.49
N PRO A 94 -16.33 14.65 -2.24
CA PRO A 94 -17.52 14.26 -1.51
C PRO A 94 -18.76 14.93 -2.12
N ILE A 95 -19.69 14.14 -2.63
CA ILE A 95 -21.00 14.63 -3.07
C ILE A 95 -21.95 14.57 -1.86
N MET A 96 -22.29 15.73 -1.30
CA MET A 96 -23.34 15.83 -0.29
C MET A 96 -24.72 15.94 -0.94
N LYS A 97 -25.64 15.09 -0.51
CA LYS A 97 -27.07 15.26 -0.80
C LYS A 97 -27.66 16.28 0.19
N VAL A 98 -27.86 17.50 -0.26
CA VAL A 98 -28.62 18.50 0.48
C VAL A 98 -30.10 18.13 0.38
N LYS A 99 -30.75 17.98 1.53
CA LYS A 99 -32.19 17.69 1.61
C LYS A 99 -33.00 18.95 1.31
#